data_AF-A0A420J090-F1
#
_entry.id   AF-A0A420J090-F1
#
_cell.length_a   1.000
_cell.length_b   1.000
_cell.length_c   1.000
_cell.angle_alpha   90.00
_cell.angle_beta   90.00
_cell.angle_gamma   90.00
#
_symmetry.space_group_name_H-M   'P 1'
#
loop_
_entity.id
_entity.type
_entity.pdbx_description
1 polymer ?
#
loop_
_entity_poly.entity_id
_entity_poly.type
_entity_poly.pdbx_seq_one_letter_code
_entity_poly.pdbx_strand_id
1 'polypeptide(L)'
;MNTHQFSCLLVLIFTCHFAAVTALVTPNTIKEMTVWMDISTRAITGSRTKYIDFDEDEEEFYETIKTNKSGLLASKALEKVGLFLKVELNEPMNRQPTLAKKYNDKDSEKCIIMRAEFKSFIKSSNKLINAVEKKKTEKKSIRINLGMIQKLWASRKPNSENLSFIEQQQKLYDSTSCFDSTPDKVLTDNTAIVARLNKLIELYK
;
A
#
# COMPACT_ATOMS: atom_id res chain seq x y z
N MET A 1 -10.18 -4.92 -49.48
CA MET A 1 -9.31 -4.56 -48.34
C MET A 1 -8.33 -5.72 -48.15
N ASN A 2 -7.03 -5.51 -48.39
CA ASN A 2 -6.04 -6.60 -48.35
C ASN A 2 -5.87 -7.10 -46.90
N THR A 3 -5.74 -8.42 -46.74
CA THR A 3 -5.48 -9.11 -45.46
C THR A 3 -4.31 -8.52 -44.67
N HIS A 4 -3.34 -7.92 -45.38
CA HIS A 4 -2.19 -7.24 -44.80
C HIS A 4 -2.52 -5.89 -44.14
N GLN A 5 -3.57 -5.18 -44.59
CA GLN A 5 -4.02 -3.95 -43.93
C GLN A 5 -4.91 -4.24 -42.72
N PHE A 6 -5.67 -5.34 -42.76
CA PHE A 6 -6.46 -5.79 -41.61
C PHE A 6 -5.57 -6.29 -40.46
N SER A 7 -4.45 -6.95 -40.77
CA SER A 7 -3.47 -7.38 -39.74
C SER A 7 -2.72 -6.19 -39.13
N CYS A 8 -2.32 -5.19 -39.92
CA CYS A 8 -1.70 -3.97 -39.38
C CYS A 8 -2.67 -3.16 -38.52
N LEU A 9 -3.96 -3.08 -38.88
CA LEU A 9 -4.98 -2.42 -38.07
C LEU A 9 -5.24 -3.19 -36.77
N LEU A 10 -5.28 -4.52 -36.82
CA LEU A 10 -5.41 -5.37 -35.63
C LEU A 10 -4.18 -5.29 -34.72
N VAL A 11 -2.96 -5.27 -35.27
CA VAL A 11 -1.74 -5.06 -34.47
C VAL A 11 -1.77 -3.68 -33.83
N LEU A 12 -2.16 -2.61 -34.54
CA LEU A 12 -2.32 -1.27 -33.95
C LEU A 12 -3.41 -1.23 -32.87
N ILE A 13 -4.55 -1.89 -33.08
CA ILE A 13 -5.63 -1.98 -32.09
C ILE A 13 -5.16 -2.78 -30.86
N PHE A 14 -4.44 -3.90 -31.03
CA PHE A 14 -3.90 -4.68 -29.92
C PHE A 14 -2.71 -3.99 -29.22
N THR A 15 -1.84 -3.27 -29.93
CA THR A 15 -0.75 -2.49 -29.29
C THR A 15 -1.26 -1.22 -28.61
N CYS A 16 -2.34 -0.61 -29.08
CA CYS A 16 -2.95 0.56 -28.44
C CYS A 16 -3.85 0.22 -27.24
N HIS A 17 -4.42 -1.00 -27.16
CA HIS A 17 -5.21 -1.44 -25.99
C HIS A 17 -4.38 -2.15 -24.91
N PHE A 18 -3.09 -2.40 -25.15
CA PHE A 18 -2.15 -2.90 -24.14
C PHE A 18 -1.14 -1.84 -23.65
N ALA A 19 -1.42 -0.55 -23.88
CA ALA A 19 -1.01 0.46 -22.91
C ALA A 19 -1.98 0.39 -21.72
N ALA A 20 -2.03 -0.77 -21.05
CA ALA A 20 -2.50 -0.81 -19.69
C ALA A 20 -1.48 0.03 -18.92
N VAL A 21 -1.78 1.32 -18.77
CA VAL A 21 -1.03 2.25 -17.95
C VAL A 21 -1.19 1.75 -16.53
N THR A 22 -0.40 0.74 -16.18
CA THR A 22 -0.41 0.16 -14.85
C THR A 22 0.29 1.18 -13.98
N ALA A 23 -0.44 1.96 -13.18
CA ALA A 23 0.15 2.81 -12.15
C ALA A 23 1.24 2.03 -11.41
N LEU A 24 2.32 2.70 -11.01
CA LEU A 24 3.33 2.12 -10.15
C LEU A 24 3.39 3.00 -8.92
N VAL A 25 3.14 2.41 -7.77
CA VAL A 25 3.35 3.04 -6.47
C VAL A 25 4.79 3.55 -6.41
N THR A 26 4.96 4.87 -6.32
CA THR A 26 6.30 5.46 -6.22
C THR A 26 6.86 5.36 -4.80
N PRO A 27 8.19 5.48 -4.59
CA PRO A 27 8.74 5.63 -3.24
C PRO A 27 8.11 6.80 -2.46
N ASN A 28 7.73 7.88 -3.15
CA ASN A 28 7.04 9.00 -2.53
C ASN A 28 5.64 8.59 -2.04
N THR A 29 4.89 7.86 -2.85
CA THR A 29 3.59 7.30 -2.47
C THR A 29 3.71 6.43 -1.22
N ILE A 30 4.73 5.56 -1.13
CA ILE A 30 4.97 4.70 0.04
C ILE A 30 5.25 5.52 1.29
N LYS A 31 6.10 6.54 1.15
CA LYS A 31 6.42 7.47 2.24
C LYS A 31 5.17 8.20 2.73
N GLU A 32 4.37 8.74 1.82
CA GLU A 32 3.14 9.44 2.17
C GLU A 32 2.11 8.51 2.82
N MET A 33 1.94 7.29 2.32
CA MET A 33 1.10 6.28 2.96
C MET A 33 1.55 5.97 4.39
N THR A 34 2.86 5.85 4.60
CA THR A 34 3.46 5.60 5.92
C THR A 34 3.05 6.73 6.88
N VAL A 35 3.21 7.98 6.45
CA VAL A 35 2.80 9.16 7.23
C VAL A 35 1.29 9.14 7.53
N TRP A 36 0.46 8.84 6.53
CA TRP A 36 -0.99 8.75 6.71
C TRP A 36 -1.40 7.65 7.69
N MET A 37 -0.72 6.51 7.69
CA MET A 37 -0.95 5.41 8.64
C MET A 37 -0.54 5.79 10.05
N ASP A 38 0.56 6.50 10.23
CA ASP A 38 1.02 6.95 11.55
C ASP A 38 0.11 8.04 12.12
N ILE A 39 -0.32 9.00 11.29
CA ILE A 39 -1.34 9.99 11.67
C ILE A 39 -2.64 9.30 12.07
N SER A 40 -3.09 8.34 11.25
CA SER A 40 -4.30 7.56 11.50
C SER A 40 -4.21 6.75 12.79
N THR A 41 -3.09 6.06 13.01
CA THR A 41 -2.83 5.28 14.22
C THR A 41 -2.92 6.17 15.46
N ARG A 42 -2.22 7.31 15.45
CA ARG A 42 -2.26 8.30 16.55
C ARG A 42 -3.67 8.83 16.81
N ALA A 43 -4.42 9.11 15.75
CA ALA A 43 -5.82 9.54 15.90
C ALA A 43 -6.70 8.46 16.56
N ILE A 44 -6.43 7.18 16.31
CA ILE A 44 -7.19 6.05 16.85
C ILE A 44 -6.81 5.71 18.30
N THR A 45 -5.52 5.78 18.62
CA THR A 45 -4.97 5.44 19.94
C THR A 45 -5.04 6.61 20.92
N GLY A 46 -5.09 7.85 20.42
CA GLY A 46 -4.95 9.05 21.22
C GLY A 46 -3.50 9.33 21.63
N SER A 47 -2.52 8.60 21.06
CA SER A 47 -1.12 8.79 21.40
C SER A 47 -0.56 10.08 20.82
N ARG A 48 0.10 10.87 21.67
CA ARG A 48 0.99 11.96 21.27
C ARG A 48 2.42 11.44 21.40
N THR A 49 3.19 11.37 20.32
CA THR A 49 4.61 11.10 20.43
C THR A 49 5.31 12.32 21.02
N LYS A 50 5.98 12.14 22.16
CA LYS A 50 7.20 12.87 22.47
C LYS A 50 8.25 12.22 21.56
N TYR A 51 8.89 12.97 20.67
CA TYR A 51 9.97 12.43 19.82
C TYR A 51 11.00 11.77 20.73
N ILE A 52 11.17 10.45 20.62
CA ILE A 52 12.31 9.73 21.16
C ILE A 52 12.98 9.06 19.97
N ASP A 53 14.30 9.18 19.98
CA ASP A 53 15.22 8.94 18.88
C ASP A 53 15.04 7.58 18.18
N PHE A 54 15.39 7.58 16.90
CA PHE A 54 15.48 6.41 16.06
C PHE A 54 16.71 5.60 16.44
N ASP A 55 16.62 4.76 17.47
CA ASP A 55 17.40 3.53 17.57
C ASP A 55 16.84 2.67 18.70
N GLU A 56 16.76 1.37 18.44
CA GLU A 56 16.37 0.28 19.35
C GLU A 56 14.88 0.01 19.58
N ASP A 57 14.63 -1.29 19.77
CA ASP A 57 13.36 -2.00 19.79
C ASP A 57 12.48 -1.66 21.00
N GLU A 58 12.08 -0.40 21.16
CA GLU A 58 11.19 -0.04 22.26
C GLU A 58 9.71 -0.26 21.90
N GLU A 59 9.06 -1.09 22.73
CA GLU A 59 7.60 -1.17 22.82
C GLU A 59 7.05 0.23 23.12
N GLU A 60 6.56 0.90 22.08
CA GLU A 60 5.94 2.22 22.18
C GLU A 60 4.70 2.12 23.10
N PHE A 61 4.86 2.48 24.38
CA PHE A 61 3.79 2.49 25.36
C PHE A 61 2.78 3.59 25.02
N TYR A 62 1.63 3.20 24.47
CA TYR A 62 0.51 4.10 24.25
C TYR A 62 -0.38 4.18 25.50
N GLU A 63 -0.43 5.33 26.17
CA GLU A 63 -1.53 5.62 27.09
C GLU A 63 -2.84 5.71 26.30
N THR A 64 -3.65 4.66 26.41
CA THR A 64 -4.95 4.56 25.74
C THR A 64 -5.95 5.54 26.37
N ILE A 65 -6.19 6.68 25.72
CA ILE A 65 -7.35 7.51 26.08
C ILE A 65 -8.61 6.76 25.59
N LYS A 66 -9.40 6.21 26.52
CA LYS A 66 -10.72 5.63 26.24
C LYS A 66 -11.67 6.73 25.78
N THR A 67 -11.61 7.08 24.49
CA THR A 67 -12.65 7.90 23.87
C THR A 67 -13.76 6.99 23.37
N ASN A 68 -15.00 7.29 23.77
CA ASN A 68 -16.21 6.61 23.28
C ASN A 68 -16.40 6.74 21.75
N LYS A 69 -15.61 7.60 21.10
CA LYS A 69 -15.56 7.82 19.64
C LYS A 69 -14.44 7.06 18.92
N SER A 70 -13.68 6.21 19.61
CA SER A 70 -12.49 5.57 19.02
C SER A 70 -12.79 4.64 17.84
N GLY A 71 -13.98 4.03 17.77
CA GLY A 71 -14.45 3.29 16.58
C GLY A 71 -14.73 4.19 15.38
N LEU A 72 -15.32 5.38 15.61
CA LEU A 72 -15.59 6.36 14.55
C LEU A 72 -14.28 6.94 14.01
N LEU A 73 -13.30 7.19 14.89
CA LEU A 73 -11.96 7.62 14.50
C LEU A 73 -11.26 6.55 13.66
N ALA A 74 -11.38 5.28 14.04
CA ALA A 74 -10.86 4.16 13.25
C ALA A 74 -11.51 4.07 11.87
N SER A 75 -12.84 4.19 11.78
CA SER A 75 -13.54 4.21 10.50
C SER A 75 -13.07 5.36 9.60
N LYS A 76 -13.03 6.60 10.11
CA LYS A 76 -12.56 7.77 9.33
C LYS A 76 -11.11 7.68 8.90
N ALA A 77 -10.25 7.13 9.76
CA ALA A 77 -8.84 6.89 9.43
C ALA A 77 -8.71 5.91 8.26
N LEU A 78 -9.42 4.78 8.30
CA LEU A 78 -9.43 3.79 7.22
C LEU A 78 -9.99 4.38 5.91
N GLU A 79 -11.05 5.19 6.00
CA GLU A 79 -11.61 5.88 4.84
C GLU A 79 -10.56 6.76 4.15
N LYS A 80 -9.83 7.59 4.91
CA LYS A 80 -8.78 8.46 4.38
C LYS A 80 -7.67 7.67 3.69
N VAL A 81 -7.20 6.58 4.31
CA VAL A 81 -6.17 5.72 3.72
C VAL A 81 -6.66 5.10 2.41
N GLY A 82 -7.90 4.62 2.37
CA GLY A 82 -8.47 4.05 1.14
C GLY A 82 -8.68 5.09 0.03
N LEU A 83 -9.11 6.30 0.37
CA LEU A 83 -9.25 7.39 -0.60
C LEU A 83 -7.89 7.81 -1.18
N PHE A 84 -6.86 7.93 -0.33
CA PHE A 84 -5.50 8.23 -0.76
C PHE A 84 -5.00 7.15 -1.73
N LEU A 85 -5.10 5.87 -1.34
CA LEU A 85 -4.73 4.74 -2.20
C LEU A 85 -5.42 4.79 -3.55
N LYS A 86 -6.73 5.06 -3.58
CA LYS A 86 -7.48 5.14 -4.83
C LYS A 86 -6.96 6.25 -5.76
N VAL A 87 -6.60 7.41 -5.21
CA VAL A 87 -6.05 8.53 -6.00
C VAL A 87 -4.70 8.14 -6.60
N GLU A 88 -3.78 7.64 -5.77
CA GLU A 88 -2.43 7.27 -6.20
C GLU A 88 -2.43 6.14 -7.24
N LEU A 89 -3.32 5.16 -7.06
CA LEU A 89 -3.47 4.04 -7.98
C LEU A 89 -4.06 4.47 -9.33
N ASN A 90 -4.72 5.63 -9.42
CA ASN A 90 -5.28 6.17 -10.65
C ASN A 90 -4.29 7.04 -11.45
N GLU A 91 -3.12 7.37 -10.90
CA GLU A 91 -2.16 8.23 -11.60
C GLU A 91 -1.46 7.49 -12.76
N PRO A 92 -1.52 8.03 -14.00
CA PRO A 92 -0.92 7.39 -15.16
C PRO A 92 0.62 7.48 -15.12
N MET A 93 1.25 6.36 -15.46
CA MET A 93 2.71 6.23 -15.51
C MET A 93 3.33 6.94 -16.72
N ASN A 94 3.55 8.23 -16.60
CA ASN A 94 4.19 8.96 -17.70
C ASN A 94 5.73 8.86 -17.69
N ARG A 95 6.38 8.11 -16.78
CA ARG A 95 7.86 8.03 -16.68
C ARG A 95 8.39 6.72 -16.07
N GLN A 96 8.32 5.61 -16.81
CA GLN A 96 8.88 4.32 -16.35
C GLN A 96 10.29 3.91 -16.85
N PRO A 97 10.88 4.44 -17.95
CA PRO A 97 12.22 3.97 -18.38
C PRO A 97 13.39 4.32 -17.45
N THR A 98 13.22 5.29 -16.54
CA THR A 98 14.33 5.83 -15.71
C THR A 98 14.45 5.24 -14.32
N LEU A 99 13.49 4.44 -13.84
CA LEU A 99 13.53 3.87 -12.48
C LEU A 99 14.47 2.67 -12.40
N ALA A 100 14.34 1.66 -13.28
CA ALA A 100 15.22 0.49 -13.28
C ALA A 100 16.71 0.90 -13.27
N LYS A 101 17.13 1.79 -14.19
CA LYS A 101 18.52 2.29 -14.25
C LYS A 101 18.98 3.00 -12.97
N LYS A 102 18.07 3.67 -12.25
CA LYS A 102 18.37 4.43 -11.02
C LYS A 102 18.49 3.55 -9.78
N TYR A 103 17.98 2.32 -9.85
CA TYR A 103 17.83 1.36 -8.74
C TYR A 103 18.45 -0.02 -9.08
N ASN A 104 19.36 -0.05 -10.06
CA ASN A 104 20.09 -1.24 -10.51
C ASN A 104 21.38 -1.51 -9.71
N ASP A 105 21.70 -0.66 -8.74
CA ASP A 105 22.81 -0.87 -7.82
C ASP A 105 22.24 -1.04 -6.40
N LYS A 106 22.33 -2.25 -5.88
CA LYS A 106 21.81 -2.65 -4.56
C LYS A 106 22.42 -1.85 -3.41
N ASP A 107 23.66 -1.39 -3.56
CA ASP A 107 24.43 -0.69 -2.53
C ASP A 107 24.32 0.84 -2.70
N SER A 108 23.58 1.30 -3.73
CA SER A 108 23.30 2.71 -3.90
C SER A 108 22.46 3.26 -2.75
N GLU A 109 22.75 4.50 -2.35
CA GLU A 109 21.97 5.26 -1.37
C GLU A 109 20.47 5.23 -1.66
N LYS A 110 20.11 5.21 -2.94
CA LYS A 110 18.71 5.17 -3.41
C LYS A 110 18.04 3.83 -3.10
N CYS A 111 18.73 2.71 -3.27
CA CYS A 111 18.20 1.39 -2.86
C CYS A 111 18.11 1.28 -1.34
N ILE A 112 19.09 1.81 -0.60
CA ILE A 112 19.07 1.83 0.87
C ILE A 112 17.85 2.61 1.38
N ILE A 113 17.62 3.82 0.86
CA ILE A 113 16.45 4.65 1.21
C ILE A 113 15.16 3.92 0.83
N MET A 114 15.07 3.35 -0.37
CA MET A 114 13.89 2.62 -0.81
C MET A 114 13.56 1.46 0.14
N ARG A 115 14.52 0.59 0.47
CA ARG A 115 14.35 -0.50 1.43
C ARG A 115 13.84 0.01 2.79
N ALA A 116 14.40 1.11 3.28
CA ALA A 116 14.00 1.71 4.55
C ALA A 116 12.55 2.22 4.53
N GLU A 117 12.14 2.91 3.46
CA GLU A 117 10.77 3.39 3.28
C GLU A 117 9.75 2.23 3.24
N PHE A 118 10.07 1.14 2.55
CA PHE A 118 9.22 -0.06 2.53
C PHE A 118 9.11 -0.73 3.90
N LYS A 119 10.21 -0.82 4.65
CA LYS A 119 10.21 -1.37 6.02
C LYS A 119 9.35 -0.51 6.95
N SER A 120 9.46 0.81 6.85
CA SER A 120 8.64 1.76 7.61
C SER A 120 7.16 1.60 7.27
N PHE A 121 6.84 1.51 5.98
CA PHE A 121 5.48 1.29 5.50
C PHE A 121 4.84 0.02 6.09
N ILE A 122 5.55 -1.11 6.07
CA ILE A 122 5.08 -2.37 6.66
C ILE A 122 4.83 -2.21 8.16
N LYS A 123 5.76 -1.54 8.86
CA LYS A 123 5.64 -1.27 10.31
C LYS A 123 4.39 -0.43 10.60
N SER A 124 4.20 0.69 9.90
CA SER A 124 3.06 1.59 10.09
C SER A 124 1.72 0.95 9.72
N SER A 125 1.69 0.14 8.65
CA SER A 125 0.52 -0.66 8.27
C SER A 125 0.08 -1.60 9.39
N ASN A 126 1.04 -2.32 9.98
CA ASN A 126 0.76 -3.23 11.08
C ASN A 126 0.30 -2.49 12.34
N LYS A 127 0.88 -1.31 12.65
CA LYS A 127 0.42 -0.46 13.76
C LYS A 127 -1.02 0.00 13.57
N LEU A 128 -1.39 0.44 12.37
CA LEU A 128 -2.75 0.86 12.06
C LEU A 128 -3.74 -0.30 12.24
N ILE A 129 -3.42 -1.48 11.69
CA ILE A 129 -4.25 -2.69 11.83
C ILE A 129 -4.42 -3.06 13.30
N ASN A 130 -3.35 -3.03 14.10
CA ASN A 130 -3.41 -3.29 15.55
C ASN A 130 -4.34 -2.28 16.27
N ALA A 131 -4.26 -1.01 15.90
CA ALA A 131 -5.08 0.04 16.50
C ALA A 131 -6.58 -0.14 16.18
N VAL A 132 -6.88 -0.58 14.95
CA VAL A 132 -8.24 -0.90 14.50
C VAL A 132 -8.76 -2.17 15.15
N GLU A 133 -7.97 -3.24 15.24
CA GLU A 133 -8.39 -4.55 15.79
C GLU A 133 -8.99 -4.44 17.20
N LYS A 134 -8.47 -3.51 18.01
CA LYS A 134 -8.89 -3.31 19.41
C LYS A 134 -10.25 -2.63 19.56
N LYS A 135 -10.93 -2.23 18.48
CA LYS A 135 -12.18 -1.44 18.55
C LYS A 135 -13.42 -2.34 18.59
N LYS A 136 -14.39 -1.96 19.44
CA LYS A 136 -15.63 -2.73 19.65
C LYS A 136 -16.88 -2.03 19.11
N THR A 137 -16.81 -0.73 18.83
CA THR A 137 -17.90 0.11 18.30
C THR A 137 -17.67 0.44 16.83
N GLU A 138 -18.72 0.91 16.12
CA GLU A 138 -18.66 1.28 14.69
C GLU A 138 -18.22 0.15 13.75
N LYS A 139 -18.48 -1.11 14.16
CA LYS A 139 -18.04 -2.34 13.46
C LYS A 139 -18.38 -2.33 11.97
N LYS A 140 -19.62 -1.95 11.62
CA LYS A 140 -20.10 -1.90 10.23
C LYS A 140 -19.27 -0.94 9.37
N SER A 141 -19.06 0.28 9.86
CA SER A 141 -18.31 1.32 9.14
C SER A 141 -16.83 0.95 9.01
N ILE A 142 -16.24 0.38 10.07
CA ILE A 142 -14.88 -0.17 10.04
C ILE A 142 -14.77 -1.28 9.00
N ARG A 143 -15.71 -2.24 8.99
CA ARG A 143 -15.72 -3.35 8.04
C ARG A 143 -15.81 -2.88 6.59
N ILE A 144 -16.68 -1.91 6.30
CA ILE A 144 -16.82 -1.33 4.95
C ILE A 144 -15.48 -0.73 4.49
N ASN A 145 -14.85 0.06 5.34
CA ASN A 145 -13.59 0.73 4.99
C ASN A 145 -12.42 -0.25 4.90
N LEU A 146 -12.35 -1.26 5.77
CA LEU A 146 -11.40 -2.36 5.63
C LEU A 146 -11.59 -3.11 4.31
N GLY A 147 -12.83 -3.36 3.90
CA GLY A 147 -13.14 -4.00 2.61
C GLY A 147 -12.72 -3.14 1.41
N MET A 148 -12.87 -1.81 1.50
CA MET A 148 -12.36 -0.89 0.48
C MET A 148 -10.83 -0.96 0.38
N ILE A 149 -10.13 -0.83 1.51
CA ILE A 149 -8.66 -0.92 1.55
C ILE A 149 -8.21 -2.28 1.03
N GLN A 150 -8.83 -3.38 1.46
CA GLN A 150 -8.48 -4.73 1.03
C GLN A 150 -8.57 -4.86 -0.49
N LYS A 151 -9.61 -4.31 -1.14
CA LYS A 151 -9.74 -4.35 -2.61
C LYS A 151 -8.68 -3.56 -3.35
N LEU A 152 -8.23 -2.43 -2.79
CA LEU A 152 -7.19 -1.59 -3.38
C LEU A 152 -5.77 -2.15 -3.12
N TRP A 153 -5.59 -2.79 -1.97
CA TRP A 153 -4.31 -3.26 -1.49
C TRP A 153 -3.99 -4.66 -2.00
N ALA A 154 -4.97 -5.56 -1.98
CA ALA A 154 -4.80 -6.95 -2.38
C ALA A 154 -4.88 -7.12 -3.91
N SER A 155 -3.98 -7.95 -4.43
CA SER A 155 -3.88 -8.39 -5.83
C SER A 155 -4.62 -9.71 -6.09
N ARG A 156 -5.05 -9.91 -7.35
CA ARG A 156 -5.36 -11.16 -8.13
C ARG A 156 -6.60 -11.09 -9.06
N LYS A 157 -7.13 -9.88 -9.32
CA LYS A 157 -8.30 -9.49 -10.19
C LYS A 157 -9.69 -10.02 -9.80
N PRO A 158 -10.82 -9.35 -10.20
CA PRO A 158 -10.92 -8.13 -11.01
C PRO A 158 -11.37 -6.91 -10.19
N ASN A 159 -10.41 -6.03 -9.89
CA ASN A 159 -10.65 -4.60 -9.99
C ASN A 159 -10.84 -4.30 -11.50
N SER A 160 -11.84 -3.51 -11.88
CA SER A 160 -12.13 -3.19 -13.30
C SER A 160 -10.94 -2.54 -14.01
N GLU A 161 -9.95 -2.04 -13.25
CA GLU A 161 -8.84 -1.25 -13.76
C GLU A 161 -7.45 -1.91 -13.53
N ASN A 162 -7.36 -3.11 -12.93
CA ASN A 162 -6.08 -3.79 -12.59
C ASN A 162 -5.14 -3.00 -11.66
N LEU A 163 -5.69 -2.19 -10.75
CA LEU A 163 -4.92 -1.25 -9.93
C LEU A 163 -4.68 -1.76 -8.50
N SER A 164 -3.93 -2.86 -8.29
CA SER A 164 -3.63 -3.31 -6.92
C SER A 164 -2.25 -2.87 -6.44
N PHE A 165 -2.18 -2.36 -5.21
CA PHE A 165 -0.95 -1.84 -4.62
C PHE A 165 0.18 -2.88 -4.56
N ILE A 166 -0.11 -4.12 -4.13
CA ILE A 166 0.91 -5.18 -4.04
C ILE A 166 1.42 -5.63 -5.41
N GLU A 167 0.56 -5.77 -6.43
CA GLU A 167 1.04 -6.09 -7.80
C GLU A 167 1.97 -5.00 -8.32
N GLN A 168 1.62 -3.74 -8.05
CA GLN A 168 2.43 -2.61 -8.50
C GLN A 168 3.76 -2.57 -7.76
N GLN A 169 3.79 -2.82 -6.45
CA GLN A 169 5.03 -2.96 -5.70
C GLN A 169 5.88 -4.13 -6.20
N GLN A 170 5.26 -5.28 -6.52
CA GLN A 170 5.97 -6.43 -7.08
C GLN A 170 6.65 -6.10 -8.41
N LYS A 171 5.94 -5.41 -9.31
CA LYS A 171 6.53 -4.96 -10.58
C LYS A 171 7.71 -4.01 -10.35
N LEU A 172 7.63 -3.14 -9.35
CA LEU A 172 8.76 -2.29 -8.98
C LEU A 172 9.93 -3.16 -8.50
N TYR A 173 9.69 -4.13 -7.62
CA TYR A 173 10.72 -5.05 -7.13
C TYR A 173 11.40 -5.82 -8.26
N ASP A 174 10.63 -6.49 -9.10
CA ASP A 174 11.14 -7.29 -10.22
C ASP A 174 11.98 -6.45 -11.20
N SER A 175 11.70 -5.15 -11.28
CA SER A 175 12.40 -4.21 -12.15
C SER A 175 13.68 -3.60 -11.56
N THR A 176 13.99 -3.88 -10.29
CA THR A 176 15.14 -3.28 -9.57
C THR A 176 16.01 -4.36 -8.91
N SER A 177 17.29 -4.06 -8.69
CA SER A 177 18.16 -4.92 -7.87
C SER A 177 18.12 -4.54 -6.39
N CYS A 178 17.23 -3.61 -6.00
CA CYS A 178 17.13 -3.15 -4.63
C CYS A 178 16.57 -4.21 -3.69
N PHE A 179 15.98 -5.30 -4.17
CA PHE A 179 15.40 -6.32 -3.31
C PHE A 179 16.01 -7.67 -3.69
N ASP A 180 16.36 -8.49 -2.69
CA ASP A 180 17.07 -9.75 -2.94
C ASP A 180 16.12 -10.74 -3.65
N SER A 181 16.65 -11.58 -4.52
CA SER A 181 15.92 -12.43 -5.48
C SER A 181 15.19 -13.65 -4.91
N THR A 182 15.18 -13.84 -3.58
CA THR A 182 14.33 -14.80 -2.87
C THR A 182 12.99 -14.14 -2.53
N PRO A 183 11.89 -14.87 -2.20
CA PRO A 183 10.60 -14.23 -1.96
C PRO A 183 10.78 -13.10 -0.95
N ASP A 184 10.74 -11.87 -1.45
CA ASP A 184 11.30 -10.75 -0.74
C ASP A 184 10.52 -10.62 0.56
N LYS A 185 11.24 -10.48 1.67
CA LYS A 185 10.62 -10.37 3.00
C LYS A 185 9.54 -9.29 2.98
N VAL A 186 9.77 -8.22 2.21
CA VAL A 186 8.82 -7.13 1.99
C VAL A 186 7.53 -7.59 1.32
N LEU A 187 7.60 -8.41 0.25
CA LEU A 187 6.42 -9.00 -0.39
C LEU A 187 5.67 -9.94 0.56
N THR A 188 6.42 -10.77 1.29
CA THR A 188 5.86 -11.72 2.27
C THR A 188 5.10 -10.96 3.36
N ASP A 189 5.72 -9.91 3.92
CA ASP A 189 5.13 -9.06 4.95
C ASP A 189 3.91 -8.29 4.43
N ASN A 190 3.96 -7.79 3.18
CA ASN A 190 2.81 -7.15 2.53
C ASN A 190 1.65 -8.13 2.32
N THR A 191 1.94 -9.37 1.94
CA THR A 191 0.92 -10.42 1.81
C THR A 191 0.33 -10.78 3.17
N ALA A 192 1.16 -10.82 4.22
CA ALA A 192 0.71 -11.02 5.59
C ALA A 192 -0.24 -9.91 6.05
N ILE A 193 0.03 -8.63 5.70
CA ILE A 193 -0.87 -7.50 5.97
C ILE A 193 -2.26 -7.75 5.37
N VAL A 194 -2.34 -8.22 4.11
CA VAL A 194 -3.63 -8.56 3.47
C VAL A 194 -4.36 -9.68 4.21
N ALA A 195 -3.65 -10.73 4.65
CA ALA A 195 -4.26 -11.80 5.44
C ALA A 195 -4.84 -11.27 6.76
N ARG A 196 -4.15 -10.32 7.41
CA ARG A 196 -4.64 -9.65 8.62
C ARG A 196 -5.87 -8.80 8.34
N LEU A 197 -5.89 -8.03 7.24
CA LEU A 197 -7.07 -7.27 6.83
C LEU A 197 -8.28 -8.17 6.61
N ASN A 198 -8.12 -9.30 5.93
CA ASN A 198 -9.19 -10.28 5.72
C ASN A 198 -9.73 -10.81 7.06
N LYS A 199 -8.84 -11.19 7.98
CA LYS A 199 -9.23 -11.64 9.32
C LYS A 199 -10.02 -10.56 10.08
N LEU A 200 -9.61 -9.30 10.00
CA LEU A 200 -10.36 -8.20 10.63
C LEU A 200 -11.74 -8.00 10.01
N ILE A 201 -11.86 -8.05 8.68
CA ILE A 201 -13.16 -7.94 7.99
C ILE A 201 -14.13 -9.02 8.49
N GLU A 202 -13.63 -10.24 8.70
CA GLU A 202 -14.39 -11.36 9.27
C GLU A 202 -14.77 -11.13 10.74
N LEU A 203 -13.84 -10.62 11.56
CA LEU A 203 -14.10 -10.30 12.98
C LEU A 203 -15.15 -9.20 13.18
N TYR A 204 -15.27 -8.30 12.21
CA TYR A 204 -16.26 -7.21 12.21
C TYR A 204 -17.56 -7.56 11.47
N LYS A 205 -17.77 -8.84 11.11
CA LYS A 205 -19.08 -9.33 10.65
C LYS A 205 -20.17 -9.12 11.70
#